data_AF-A0A920SSE3-F1
#
_entry.id   AF-A0A920SSE3-F1
#
_cell.length_a   1.000
_cell.length_b   1.000
_cell.length_c   1.000
_cell.angle_alpha   90.00
_cell.angle_beta   90.00
_cell.angle_gamma   90.00
#
_symmetry.space_group_name_H-M   'P 1'
#
loop_
_entity.id
_entity.type
_entity.pdbx_description
1 polymer ?
#
loop_
_entity_poly.entity_id
_entity_poly.type
_entity_poly.pdbx_seq_one_letter_code
_entity_poly.pdbx_strand_id
1 'polypeptide(L)'
;MNPQPERKAAEIVERTWPGALVCTSSQVLPERREYERFSTTALNAYIAPRMSGYLNQLSASLRTGGLSVTPEIMSSSGGSWPFDEMARLPVNSMLSGPAGGVIGTVEFARNLDIDNVITYDMGGTSTDTCLIRGRALRSGHRGHGWRPA
;
A
#
# COMPACT_ATOMS: atom_id res chain seq x y z
N MET A 1 3.03 21.45 2.55
CA MET A 1 4.51 21.34 2.48
C MET A 1 4.92 21.66 1.05
N ASN A 2 6.03 22.35 0.79
CA ASN A 2 6.48 22.66 -0.58
C ASN A 2 7.37 21.50 -1.08
N PRO A 3 6.94 20.70 -2.09
CA PRO A 3 7.71 19.55 -2.56
C PRO A 3 8.88 19.93 -3.50
N GLN A 4 8.96 21.19 -3.92
CA GLN A 4 9.94 21.65 -4.93
C GLN A 4 11.41 21.35 -4.57
N PRO A 5 11.88 21.55 -3.32
CA PRO A 5 13.26 21.23 -2.96
C PRO A 5 13.58 19.75 -3.10
N GLU A 6 12.68 18.87 -2.66
CA GLU A 6 12.86 17.42 -2.76
C GLU A 6 12.82 16.93 -4.21
N ARG A 7 11.90 17.45 -5.02
CA ARG A 7 11.81 17.11 -6.45
C ARG A 7 13.10 17.49 -7.20
N LYS A 8 13.61 18.69 -6.96
CA LYS A 8 14.90 19.14 -7.55
C LYS A 8 16.07 18.25 -7.11
N ALA A 9 16.10 17.84 -5.84
CA ALA A 9 17.13 16.92 -5.36
C ALA A 9 17.03 15.55 -6.06
N ALA A 10 15.81 15.02 -6.23
CA ALA A 10 15.58 13.77 -6.94
C ALA A 10 16.03 13.85 -8.41
N GLU A 11 15.65 14.91 -9.13
CA GLU A 11 16.07 15.14 -10.52
C GLU A 11 17.61 15.18 -10.67
N ILE A 12 18.32 15.77 -9.71
CA ILE A 12 19.79 15.78 -9.70
C ILE A 12 20.34 14.37 -9.53
N VAL A 13 19.82 13.61 -8.57
CA VAL A 13 20.25 12.21 -8.32
C VAL A 13 20.00 11.34 -9.54
N GLU A 14 18.82 11.43 -10.15
CA GLU A 14 18.45 10.65 -11.34
C GLU A 14 19.35 10.98 -12.54
N ARG A 15 19.74 12.25 -12.71
CA ARG A 15 20.68 12.66 -13.75
C ARG A 15 22.11 12.17 -13.49
N THR A 16 22.56 12.16 -12.24
CA THR A 16 23.92 11.75 -11.87
C THR A 16 24.07 10.24 -11.77
N TRP A 17 23.01 9.52 -11.41
CA TRP A 17 22.97 8.06 -11.31
C TRP A 17 21.72 7.52 -12.03
N PRO A 18 21.81 7.31 -13.36
CA PRO A 18 20.73 6.70 -14.12
C PRO A 18 20.37 5.31 -13.57
N GLY A 19 19.07 5.09 -13.33
CA GLY A 19 18.56 3.84 -12.76
C GLY A 19 18.53 3.78 -11.23
N ALA A 20 18.98 4.83 -10.53
CA ALA A 20 18.78 4.94 -9.09
C ALA A 20 17.28 4.98 -8.74
N LEU A 21 16.87 4.20 -7.74
CA LEU A 21 15.53 4.31 -7.17
C LEU A 21 15.52 5.44 -6.14
N VAL A 22 14.89 6.55 -6.49
CA VAL A 22 14.81 7.74 -5.63
C VAL A 22 13.42 7.81 -5.00
N CYS A 23 13.38 7.98 -3.68
CA CYS A 23 12.15 8.21 -2.92
C CYS A 23 12.17 9.63 -2.34
N THR A 24 11.14 10.42 -2.64
CA THR A 24 10.94 11.72 -2.00
C THR A 24 9.90 11.58 -0.89
N SER A 25 10.18 12.19 0.26
CA SER A 25 9.31 12.07 1.43
C SER A 25 7.97 12.76 1.24
N SER A 26 7.96 13.83 0.45
CA SER A 26 6.78 14.54 -0.03
C SER A 26 5.90 13.70 -0.97
N GLN A 27 6.42 12.62 -1.56
CA GLN A 27 5.65 11.65 -2.34
C GLN A 27 5.20 10.46 -1.48
N VAL A 28 6.07 9.97 -0.58
CA VAL A 28 5.78 8.78 0.24
C VAL A 28 4.77 9.08 1.35
N LEU A 29 4.99 10.15 2.12
CA LEU A 29 4.11 10.54 3.23
C LEU A 29 4.14 12.07 3.39
N PRO A 30 3.23 12.83 2.74
CA PRO A 30 3.24 14.30 2.71
C PRO A 30 2.73 14.95 4.02
N GLU A 31 3.17 14.44 5.16
CA GLU A 31 2.78 14.90 6.50
C GLU A 31 3.82 15.83 7.11
N ARG A 32 3.37 16.71 8.03
CA ARG A 32 4.27 17.68 8.68
C ARG A 32 5.21 17.06 9.72
N ARG A 33 4.97 15.81 10.13
CA ARG A 33 5.72 15.16 11.22
C ARG A 33 7.01 14.57 10.68
N GLU A 34 8.15 15.08 11.15
CA GLU A 34 9.46 14.74 10.60
C GLU A 34 9.84 13.27 10.78
N TYR A 35 9.61 12.72 11.98
CA TYR A 35 10.00 11.35 12.29
C TYR A 35 9.21 10.33 11.46
N GLU A 36 7.88 10.43 11.44
CA GLU A 36 7.02 9.55 10.65
C GLU A 36 7.32 9.71 9.16
N ARG A 37 7.42 10.94 8.66
CA ARG A 37 7.75 11.19 7.25
C ARG A 37 9.09 10.57 6.86
N PHE A 38 10.14 10.78 7.65
CA PHE A 38 11.46 10.22 7.38
C PHE A 38 11.48 8.70 7.48
N SER A 39 10.96 8.13 8.57
CA SER A 39 10.99 6.68 8.82
C SER A 39 10.20 5.89 7.77
N THR A 40 9.00 6.35 7.40
CA THR A 40 8.20 5.73 6.32
C THR A 40 8.91 5.84 4.97
N THR A 41 9.56 6.97 4.67
CA THR A 41 10.32 7.15 3.41
C THR A 41 11.55 6.24 3.35
N ALA A 42 12.29 6.13 4.46
CA ALA A 42 13.44 5.24 4.57
C ALA A 42 13.02 3.77 4.37
N LEU A 43 11.91 3.36 4.98
CA LEU A 43 11.35 2.02 4.82
C LEU A 43 10.90 1.75 3.38
N ASN A 44 10.23 2.71 2.73
CA ASN A 44 9.85 2.60 1.33
C ASN A 44 11.08 2.41 0.43
N ALA A 45 12.12 3.25 0.61
CA ALA A 45 13.36 3.18 -0.16
C ALA A 45 14.10 1.86 0.05
N TYR A 46 14.07 1.29 1.26
CA TYR A 46 14.68 0.00 1.58
C TYR A 46 14.00 -1.16 0.84
N ILE A 47 12.66 -1.14 0.76
CA ILE A 47 11.85 -2.24 0.20
C ILE A 47 11.73 -2.14 -1.33
N ALA A 48 11.68 -0.91 -1.88
CA ALA A 48 11.43 -0.63 -3.30
C ALA A 48 12.24 -1.47 -4.29
N PRO A 49 13.57 -1.67 -4.15
CA PRO A 49 14.34 -2.44 -5.12
C PRO A 49 13.85 -3.88 -5.26
N ARG A 50 13.54 -4.54 -4.14
CA ARG A 50 13.08 -5.94 -4.15
C ARG A 50 11.64 -6.05 -4.64
N MET A 51 10.75 -5.21 -4.12
CA MET A 51 9.33 -5.25 -4.50
C MET A 51 9.10 -4.88 -5.95
N SER A 52 9.81 -3.87 -6.48
CA SER A 52 9.73 -3.50 -7.89
C SER A 52 10.16 -4.65 -8.79
N GLY A 53 11.29 -5.30 -8.49
CA GLY A 53 11.74 -6.48 -9.25
C GLY A 53 10.70 -7.61 -9.25
N TYR A 54 10.16 -7.94 -8.08
CA TYR A 54 9.15 -8.99 -7.94
C TYR A 54 7.86 -8.68 -8.71
N LEU A 55 7.27 -7.49 -8.50
CA LEU A 55 6.00 -7.12 -9.13
C LEU A 55 6.14 -7.01 -10.65
N ASN A 56 7.28 -6.55 -11.16
CA ASN A 56 7.55 -6.51 -12.60
C ASN A 56 7.65 -7.92 -13.20
N GLN A 57 8.37 -8.84 -12.55
CA GLN A 57 8.46 -10.23 -12.98
C GLN A 57 7.11 -10.94 -12.96
N LEU A 58 6.34 -10.72 -11.89
CA LEU A 58 4.99 -11.28 -11.77
C LEU A 58 4.05 -10.70 -12.84
N SER A 59 4.07 -9.39 -13.06
CA SER A 59 3.27 -8.74 -14.11
C SER A 59 3.58 -9.31 -15.50
N ALA A 60 4.86 -9.48 -15.83
CA ALA A 60 5.28 -10.08 -17.10
C ALA A 60 4.79 -11.53 -17.24
N SER A 61 4.87 -12.31 -16.16
CA SER A 61 4.43 -13.71 -16.13
C SER A 61 2.92 -13.82 -16.32
N LEU A 62 2.14 -12.97 -15.63
CA LEU A 62 0.68 -12.92 -15.77
C LEU A 62 0.24 -12.53 -17.18
N ARG A 63 0.90 -11.53 -17.80
CA ARG A 63 0.64 -11.14 -19.19
C ARG A 63 0.97 -12.26 -20.17
N THR A 64 2.09 -12.95 -19.97
CA THR A 64 2.46 -14.13 -20.78
C THR A 64 1.43 -15.24 -20.64
N GLY A 65 0.82 -15.39 -19.46
CA GLY A 65 -0.30 -16.30 -19.20
C GLY A 65 -1.65 -15.86 -19.76
N GLY A 66 -1.72 -14.74 -20.48
CA GLY A 66 -2.94 -14.25 -21.14
C GLY A 66 -3.77 -13.26 -20.34
N LEU A 67 -3.29 -12.76 -19.19
CA LEU A 67 -3.97 -11.69 -18.46
C LEU A 67 -3.92 -10.38 -19.25
N SER A 68 -5.08 -9.92 -19.71
CA SER A 68 -5.23 -8.70 -20.52
C SER A 68 -5.51 -7.42 -19.71
N VAL A 69 -5.78 -7.56 -18.42
CA VAL A 69 -6.06 -6.44 -17.50
C VAL A 69 -4.82 -6.06 -16.69
N THR A 70 -4.81 -4.83 -16.16
CA THR A 70 -3.79 -4.38 -15.23
C THR A 70 -3.90 -5.17 -13.91
N PRO A 71 -2.86 -5.92 -13.49
CA PRO A 71 -2.90 -6.63 -12.23
C PRO A 71 -2.82 -5.64 -11.06
N GLU A 72 -3.60 -5.93 -10.02
CA GLU A 72 -3.65 -5.14 -8.79
C GLU A 72 -3.34 -6.01 -7.56
N ILE A 73 -2.77 -5.39 -6.53
CA ILE A 73 -2.44 -6.02 -5.25
C ILE A 73 -3.09 -5.25 -4.11
N MET A 74 -3.46 -5.99 -3.05
CA MET A 74 -4.06 -5.42 -1.84
C MET A 74 -3.13 -4.40 -1.18
N SER A 75 -3.68 -3.28 -0.74
CA SER A 75 -3.01 -2.27 0.06
C SER A 75 -3.40 -2.39 1.53
N SER A 76 -2.56 -1.84 2.39
CA SER A 76 -2.76 -1.74 3.84
C SER A 76 -3.94 -0.84 4.23
N SER A 77 -4.34 0.08 3.35
CA SER A 77 -5.47 0.99 3.57
C SER A 77 -6.82 0.37 3.20
N GLY A 78 -6.83 -0.89 2.79
CA GLY A 78 -8.04 -1.65 2.53
C GLY A 78 -8.54 -1.61 1.08
N GLY A 79 -7.73 -1.23 0.10
CA GLY A 79 -8.10 -1.24 -1.33
C GLY A 79 -7.13 -2.09 -2.15
N SER A 80 -7.26 -2.06 -3.47
CA SER A 80 -6.27 -2.62 -4.40
C SER A 80 -5.56 -1.50 -5.16
N TRP A 81 -4.29 -1.72 -5.46
CA TRP A 81 -3.44 -0.78 -6.20
C TRP A 81 -2.80 -1.50 -7.40
N PRO A 82 -2.66 -0.82 -8.55
CA PRO A 82 -1.90 -1.35 -9.67
C PRO A 82 -0.46 -1.72 -9.27
N PHE A 83 0.07 -2.79 -9.86
CA PHE A 83 1.42 -3.27 -9.54
C PHE A 83 2.51 -2.21 -9.79
N ASP A 84 2.38 -1.39 -10.83
CA ASP A 84 3.36 -0.36 -11.18
C ASP A 84 3.33 0.83 -10.21
N GLU A 85 2.18 1.14 -9.62
CA GLU A 85 2.06 2.11 -8.53
C GLU A 85 2.60 1.53 -7.22
N MET A 86 2.24 0.29 -6.89
CA MET A 86 2.75 -0.39 -5.70
C MET A 86 4.27 -0.59 -5.75
N ALA A 87 4.85 -0.82 -6.92
CA ALA A 87 6.30 -0.92 -7.10
C ALA A 87 7.04 0.39 -6.72
N ARG A 88 6.37 1.54 -6.86
CA ARG A 88 6.92 2.85 -6.47
C ARG A 88 6.71 3.16 -4.98
N LEU A 89 5.62 2.68 -4.40
CA LEU A 89 5.23 2.93 -3.01
C LEU A 89 4.92 1.65 -2.22
N PRO A 90 5.85 0.67 -2.15
CA PRO A 90 5.60 -0.63 -1.55
C PRO A 90 5.32 -0.58 -0.06
N VAL A 91 5.66 0.52 0.63
CA VAL A 91 5.27 0.71 2.04
C VAL A 91 3.75 0.60 2.24
N ASN A 92 2.95 0.88 1.20
CA ASN A 92 1.50 0.73 1.21
C ASN A 92 1.00 -0.71 1.09
N SER A 93 1.87 -1.70 0.82
CA SER A 93 1.51 -3.13 0.86
C SER A 93 1.74 -3.78 2.22
N MET A 94 2.39 -3.08 3.17
CA MET A 94 2.70 -3.63 4.48
C MET A 94 1.41 -3.94 5.25
N LEU A 95 1.25 -5.18 5.74
CA LEU A 95 0.01 -5.63 6.40
C LEU A 95 -1.23 -5.67 5.47
N SER A 96 -1.03 -5.78 4.16
CA SER A 96 -2.13 -5.91 3.18
C SER A 96 -2.97 -7.17 3.37
N GLY A 97 -2.37 -8.29 3.80
CA GLY A 97 -3.09 -9.55 4.07
C GLY A 97 -4.19 -9.40 5.11
N PRO A 98 -3.87 -8.98 6.35
CA PRO A 98 -4.87 -8.69 7.39
C PRO A 98 -5.90 -7.64 6.94
N ALA A 99 -5.49 -6.61 6.20
CA ALA A 99 -6.42 -5.62 5.66
C ALA A 99 -7.50 -6.26 4.79
N GLY A 100 -7.12 -7.23 3.93
CA GLY A 100 -8.06 -8.05 3.16
C GLY A 100 -9.11 -8.77 4.01
N GLY A 101 -8.68 -9.40 5.11
CA GLY A 101 -9.58 -10.06 6.06
C GLY A 101 -10.57 -9.10 6.73
N VAL A 102 -10.12 -7.91 7.10
CA VAL A 102 -10.97 -6.87 7.70
C VAL A 102 -12.00 -6.36 6.69
N ILE A 103 -11.63 -6.11 5.44
CA ILE A 103 -12.57 -5.70 4.38
C ILE A 103 -13.66 -6.77 4.19
N GLY A 104 -13.26 -8.03 4.04
CA GLY A 104 -14.19 -9.13 3.88
C GLY A 104 -15.14 -9.25 5.07
N THR A 105 -14.63 -9.04 6.28
CA THR A 105 -15.45 -9.03 7.50
C THR A 105 -16.45 -7.88 7.52
N VAL A 106 -16.07 -6.68 7.07
CA VAL A 106 -16.99 -5.54 6.97
C VAL A 106 -18.15 -5.87 6.03
N GLU A 107 -17.87 -6.49 4.89
CA GLU A 107 -18.91 -6.89 3.95
C GLU A 107 -19.83 -7.97 4.53
N PHE A 108 -19.25 -8.96 5.22
CA PHE A 108 -20.04 -9.98 5.92
C PHE A 108 -20.93 -9.38 7.03
N ALA A 109 -20.39 -8.45 7.82
CA ALA A 109 -21.10 -7.77 8.89
C ALA A 109 -22.28 -6.93 8.38
N ARG A 110 -22.15 -6.32 7.19
CA ARG A 110 -23.25 -5.62 6.51
C ARG A 110 -24.39 -6.56 6.15
N ASN A 111 -24.05 -7.71 5.56
CA ASN A 111 -25.03 -8.70 5.13
C ASN A 111 -25.74 -9.40 6.29
N LEU A 112 -25.13 -9.42 7.48
CA LEU A 112 -25.70 -10.02 8.70
C LEU A 112 -26.33 -9.02 9.68
N ASP A 113 -26.36 -7.75 9.34
CA ASP A 113 -26.82 -6.69 10.23
C ASP A 113 -26.07 -6.59 11.58
N ILE A 114 -24.76 -6.89 11.58
CA ILE A 114 -23.91 -6.84 12.79
C ILE A 114 -23.09 -5.56 12.80
N ASP A 115 -23.37 -4.66 13.75
CA ASP A 115 -22.71 -3.34 13.79
C ASP A 115 -21.25 -3.38 14.24
N ASN A 116 -20.92 -4.26 15.20
CA ASN A 116 -19.62 -4.25 15.86
C ASN A 116 -19.01 -5.65 15.81
N VAL A 117 -17.79 -5.74 15.27
CA VAL A 117 -17.07 -7.00 15.10
C VAL A 117 -15.62 -6.82 15.55
N ILE A 118 -15.07 -7.85 16.18
CA ILE A 118 -13.63 -7.98 16.39
C ILE A 118 -13.15 -9.11 15.49
N THR A 119 -12.23 -8.81 14.58
CA THR A 119 -11.55 -9.85 13.79
C THR A 119 -10.45 -10.49 14.62
N TYR A 120 -10.25 -11.79 14.40
CA TYR A 120 -9.19 -12.56 15.02
C TYR A 120 -8.63 -13.52 13.98
N ASP A 121 -7.46 -13.19 13.43
CA ASP A 121 -6.75 -13.99 12.44
C ASP A 121 -5.47 -14.53 13.07
N MET A 122 -5.41 -15.85 13.22
CA MET A 122 -4.33 -16.57 13.91
C MET A 122 -3.58 -17.44 12.92
N GLY A 123 -2.31 -17.12 12.69
CA GLY A 123 -1.37 -17.98 11.99
C GLY A 123 -0.43 -18.71 12.95
N GLY A 124 0.53 -19.46 12.40
CA GLY A 124 1.59 -20.11 13.18
C GLY A 124 2.69 -19.16 13.67
N THR A 125 2.70 -17.90 13.23
CA THR A 125 3.76 -16.92 13.52
C THR A 125 3.21 -15.63 14.12
N SER A 126 2.05 -15.16 13.65
CA SER A 126 1.45 -13.91 14.06
C SER A 126 -0.04 -14.08 14.35
N THR A 127 -0.56 -13.10 15.07
CA THR A 127 -1.99 -12.95 15.34
C THR A 127 -2.37 -11.51 15.06
N ASP A 128 -3.35 -11.31 14.19
CA ASP A 128 -3.85 -10.00 13.80
C ASP A 128 -5.28 -9.82 14.32
N THR A 129 -5.55 -8.68 14.95
CA THR A 129 -6.89 -8.34 15.46
C THR A 129 -7.28 -6.94 15.02
N CYS A 130 -8.56 -6.75 14.70
CA CYS A 130 -9.10 -5.46 14.30
C CYS A 130 -10.48 -5.24 14.91
N LEU A 131 -10.74 -4.01 15.35
CA LEU A 131 -12.05 -3.59 15.81
C LEU A 131 -12.79 -2.85 14.70
N ILE A 132 -13.91 -3.42 14.26
CA ILE A 132 -14.85 -2.82 13.32
C ILE A 132 -16.04 -2.27 14.13
N ARG A 133 -16.38 -0.99 13.92
CA ARG A 133 -17.54 -0.34 14.54
C ARG A 133 -18.46 0.27 13.49
N GLY A 134 -19.76 0.07 13.64
CA GLY A 134 -20.78 0.60 12.76
C GLY A 134 -20.66 0.13 11.30
N ARG A 135 -20.20 -1.10 11.06
CA ARG A 135 -20.07 -1.71 9.71
C ARG A 135 -19.23 -0.89 8.71
N ALA A 136 -18.29 -0.10 9.22
CA ALA A 136 -17.51 0.82 8.42
C ALA A 136 -16.01 0.68 8.69
N LEU A 137 -15.23 0.70 7.62
CA LEU A 137 -13.79 0.95 7.68
C LEU A 137 -13.57 2.44 7.90
N ARG A 138 -12.82 2.80 8.95
CA ARG A 138 -12.26 4.14 9.08
C ARG A 138 -10.91 4.18 8.36
N SER A 139 -10.89 4.56 7.08
CA SER A 139 -9.63 4.84 6.37
C SER A 139 -9.13 6.24 6.71
N GLY A 140 -7.85 6.35 7.08
CA GLY A 140 -7.15 7.61 7.33
C GLY A 140 -6.51 8.24 6.09
N HIS A 141 -6.61 7.64 4.89
CA HIS A 141 -5.95 8.14 3.68
C HIS A 141 -6.90 8.25 2.48
N ARG A 142 -6.86 9.42 1.83
CA ARG A 142 -7.62 9.75 0.61
C ARG A 142 -6.81 9.34 -0.62
N GLY A 143 -6.90 8.08 -1.03
CA GLY A 143 -6.32 7.63 -2.30
C GLY A 143 -6.57 6.15 -2.48
N HIS A 144 -7.34 5.77 -3.51
CA HIS A 144 -7.70 4.38 -3.86
C HIS A 144 -8.27 3.57 -2.69
N GLY A 145 -9.19 4.17 -1.93
CA GLY A 145 -9.96 3.44 -0.91
C GLY A 145 -10.85 2.37 -1.53
N TRP A 146 -11.12 1.32 -0.76
CA TRP A 146 -12.08 0.27 -1.09
C TRP A 146 -13.37 0.85 -1.65
N ARG A 147 -13.80 0.37 -2.83
CA ARG A 147 -15.13 0.65 -3.36
C ARG A 147 -15.90 -0.67 -3.35
N PRO A 148 -17.00 -0.78 -2.59
CA PRO A 148 -17.92 -1.89 -2.77
C PRO A 148 -18.47 -1.86 -4.20
N ALA A 149 -18.68 -3.03 -4.79
CA ALA A 149 -19.39 -3.20 -6.05
C ALA A 149 -20.88 -2.87 -5.88
#